data_AF-A0A563DA90-F1
#
_entry.id   AF-A0A563DA90-F1
#
_cell.length_a   1.000
_cell.length_b   1.000
_cell.length_c   1.000
_cell.angle_alpha   90.00
_cell.angle_beta   90.00
_cell.angle_gamma   90.00
#
_symmetry.space_group_name_H-M   'P 1'
#
loop_
_entity.id
_entity.type
_entity.pdbx_description
1 polymer ?
#
loop_
_entity_poly.entity_id
_entity_poly.type
_entity_poly.pdbx_seq_one_letter_code
_entity_poly.pdbx_strand_id
1 'polypeptide(L)'
;MNTHIEPKKVHQGRNIKRLREMLGVKQDTLATELNITQATMSKLEAKEEIDKNTLEKVAQILKIPVEAIENFNDEGALNFIANTFHSQDLHDTSVGFTFNFNPIDKIVELYSEKEALYERMIQEKNELIEKLLSK
;
A
#
# COMPACT_ATOMS: atom_id res chain seq x y z
N MET A 1 -33.18 23.95 -10.30
CA MET A 1 -32.52 23.51 -9.04
C MET A 1 -31.02 23.63 -9.28
N ASN A 2 -30.37 24.63 -8.70
CA ASN A 2 -28.91 24.73 -8.76
C ASN A 2 -28.36 23.74 -7.73
N THR A 3 -27.91 22.58 -8.17
CA THR A 3 -27.17 21.66 -7.31
C THR A 3 -25.82 22.31 -7.01
N HIS A 4 -25.75 23.04 -5.90
CA HIS A 4 -24.49 23.32 -5.24
C HIS A 4 -23.87 21.96 -4.87
N ILE A 5 -22.99 21.47 -5.74
CA ILE A 5 -22.07 20.39 -5.39
C ILE A 5 -21.07 21.07 -4.44
N GLU A 6 -21.35 21.02 -3.14
CA GLU A 6 -20.33 21.40 -2.17
C GLU A 6 -19.10 20.53 -2.44
N PRO A 7 -17.89 21.11 -2.57
CA PRO A 7 -16.69 20.33 -2.76
C PRO A 7 -16.61 19.37 -1.59
N LYS A 8 -16.72 18.07 -1.87
CA LYS A 8 -16.65 17.01 -0.88
C LYS A 8 -15.33 17.20 -0.13
N LYS A 9 -15.39 17.75 1.09
CA LYS A 9 -14.20 18.07 1.88
C LYS A 9 -13.36 16.81 1.99
N VAL A 10 -12.17 16.85 1.39
CA VAL A 10 -11.27 15.71 1.38
C VAL A 10 -10.67 15.58 2.77
N HIS A 11 -10.81 14.41 3.38
CA HIS A 11 -10.24 14.13 4.69
C HIS A 11 -8.84 13.52 4.50
N GLN A 12 -7.81 14.36 4.53
CA GLN A 12 -6.42 13.98 4.26
C GLN A 12 -5.91 12.91 5.24
N GLY A 13 -6.23 13.02 6.53
CA GLY A 13 -5.82 12.00 7.52
C GLY A 13 -6.37 10.60 7.23
N ARG A 14 -7.64 10.51 6.80
CA ARG A 14 -8.28 9.24 6.43
C ARG A 14 -7.66 8.66 5.16
N ASN A 15 -7.26 9.52 4.23
CA ASN A 15 -6.57 9.13 3.01
C ASN A 15 -5.19 8.57 3.31
N ILE A 16 -4.41 9.22 4.18
CA ILE A 16 -3.12 8.70 4.65
C ILE A 16 -3.29 7.32 5.27
N LYS A 17 -4.28 7.14 6.14
CA LYS A 17 -4.55 5.84 6.78
C LYS A 17 -4.81 4.75 5.75
N ARG A 18 -5.67 5.02 4.76
CA ARG A 18 -6.01 4.05 3.71
C ARG A 18 -4.85 3.74 2.80
N LEU A 19 -4.13 4.75 2.32
CA LEU A 19 -2.93 4.57 1.49
C LEU A 19 -1.86 3.77 2.23
N ARG A 20 -1.64 4.08 3.51
CA ARG A 20 -0.74 3.32 4.39
C ARG A 20 -1.15 1.85 4.48
N GLU A 21 -2.43 1.56 4.68
CA GLU A 21 -2.96 0.20 4.76
C GLU A 21 -2.86 -0.55 3.42
N MET A 22 -3.15 0.13 2.30
CA MET A 22 -3.00 -0.45 0.95
C MET A 22 -1.56 -0.80 0.61
N LEU A 23 -0.59 -0.01 1.09
CA LEU A 23 0.85 -0.26 0.94
C LEU A 23 1.42 -1.23 1.97
N GLY A 24 0.59 -1.75 2.90
CA GLY A 24 1.02 -2.67 3.95
C GLY A 24 1.97 -2.06 4.99
N VAL A 25 2.00 -0.73 5.11
CA VAL A 25 2.89 -0.02 6.03
C VAL A 25 2.24 0.02 7.43
N LYS A 26 2.99 -0.38 8.46
CA LYS A 26 2.51 -0.30 9.85
C LYS A 26 2.49 1.16 10.33
N GLN A 27 1.51 1.52 11.15
CA GLN A 27 1.38 2.87 11.70
C GLN A 27 2.61 3.27 12.52
N ASP A 28 3.18 2.34 13.31
CA ASP A 28 4.42 2.55 14.07
C ASP A 28 5.62 2.87 13.18
N THR A 29 5.73 2.20 12.04
CA THR A 29 6.80 2.44 11.07
C THR A 29 6.71 3.85 10.49
N LEU A 30 5.52 4.26 10.05
CA LEU A 30 5.31 5.61 9.53
C LEU A 30 5.55 6.69 10.61
N ALA A 31 5.16 6.44 11.85
CA ALA A 31 5.42 7.34 12.96
C ALA A 31 6.93 7.48 13.24
N THR A 32 7.66 6.36 13.21
CA THR A 32 9.11 6.34 13.41
C THR A 32 9.85 7.13 12.33
N GLU A 33 9.49 6.95 11.06
CA GLU A 33 10.07 7.69 9.93
C GLU A 33 9.78 9.20 10.00
N LEU A 34 8.59 9.58 10.51
CA LEU A 34 8.23 10.97 10.75
C LEU A 34 8.84 11.57 12.03
N ASN A 35 9.61 10.79 12.80
CA ASN A 35 10.12 11.17 14.12
C ASN A 35 9.03 11.65 15.08
N ILE A 36 7.86 11.00 15.04
CA ILE A 36 6.73 11.26 15.94
C ILE A 36 6.30 9.99 16.67
N THR A 37 5.52 10.14 17.73
CA THR A 37 4.95 8.97 18.43
C THR A 37 3.78 8.39 17.65
N GLN A 38 3.50 7.09 17.82
CA GLN A 38 2.31 6.45 17.23
C GLN A 38 1.01 7.12 17.67
N ALA A 39 0.91 7.59 18.92
CA ALA A 39 -0.24 8.36 19.38
C ALA A 39 -0.40 9.70 18.62
N THR A 40 0.70 10.38 18.30
CA THR A 40 0.69 11.59 17.45
C THR A 40 0.28 11.25 16.02
N MET A 41 0.76 10.13 15.48
CA MET A 41 0.38 9.65 14.15
C MET A 41 -1.12 9.33 14.07
N SER A 42 -1.67 8.67 15.09
CA SER A 42 -3.11 8.39 15.16
C SER A 42 -3.95 9.68 15.19
N LYS A 43 -3.51 10.70 15.93
CA LYS A 43 -4.15 12.03 15.91
C LYS A 43 -4.05 12.68 14.54
N LEU A 44 -2.95 12.49 13.83
CA LEU A 44 -2.74 13.02 12.49
C LEU A 44 -3.67 12.35 11.46
N GLU A 45 -3.83 11.03 11.52
CA GLU A 45 -4.78 10.30 10.66
C GLU A 45 -6.25 10.69 10.94
N ALA A 46 -6.56 11.21 12.13
CA ALA A 46 -7.89 11.70 12.50
C ALA A 46 -8.17 13.16 12.07
N LYS A 47 -7.17 13.88 11.54
CA LYS A 47 -7.35 15.27 11.09
C LYS A 47 -7.89 15.34 9.67
N GLU A 48 -8.88 16.21 9.46
CA GLU A 48 -9.41 16.50 8.12
C GLU A 48 -8.35 17.15 7.22
N GLU A 49 -7.62 18.13 7.77
CA GLU A 49 -6.58 18.89 7.08
C GLU A 49 -5.25 18.80 7.84
N ILE A 50 -4.17 18.61 7.09
CA ILE A 50 -2.82 18.40 7.59
C ILE A 50 -1.92 19.47 6.97
N ASP A 51 -0.96 19.96 7.75
CA ASP A 51 0.03 20.91 7.27
C ASP A 51 0.79 20.37 6.05
N LYS A 52 0.94 21.20 5.03
CA LYS A 52 1.54 20.80 3.74
C LYS A 52 2.93 20.17 3.91
N ASN A 53 3.77 20.68 4.81
CA ASN A 53 5.09 20.09 5.04
C ASN A 53 5.00 18.67 5.60
N THR A 54 3.98 18.41 6.42
CA THR A 54 3.77 17.07 6.99
C THR A 54 3.19 16.13 5.96
N LEU A 55 2.28 16.63 5.12
CA LEU A 55 1.70 15.89 4.00
C LEU A 55 2.78 15.46 2.99
N GLU A 56 3.68 16.38 2.64
CA GLU A 56 4.85 16.11 1.78
C GLU A 56 5.77 15.04 2.37
N LYS A 57 6.09 15.12 3.67
CA LYS A 57 6.90 14.10 4.35
C LYS A 57 6.23 12.73 4.35
N VAL A 58 4.92 12.68 4.63
CA VAL A 58 4.16 11.43 4.58
C VAL A 58 4.19 10.84 3.17
N ALA A 59 3.96 11.67 2.14
CA ALA A 59 3.99 11.25 0.75
C ALA A 59 5.38 10.72 0.34
N GLN A 60 6.46 11.36 0.78
CA GLN A 60 7.84 10.89 0.57
C GLN A 60 8.10 9.53 1.22
N ILE A 61 7.67 9.32 2.47
CA ILE A 61 7.86 8.05 3.18
C ILE A 61 7.05 6.92 2.54
N LEU A 62 5.80 7.21 2.17
CA LEU A 62 4.93 6.26 1.45
C LEU A 62 5.32 6.12 -0.03
N LYS A 63 6.24 6.96 -0.51
CA LYS A 63 6.75 7.01 -1.89
C LYS A 63 5.64 7.18 -2.93
N ILE A 64 4.71 8.09 -2.64
CA ILE A 64 3.57 8.46 -3.50
C ILE A 64 3.58 9.96 -3.78
N PRO A 65 2.93 10.44 -4.84
CA PRO A 65 2.69 11.87 -5.02
C PRO A 65 1.78 12.42 -3.91
N VAL A 66 2.00 13.68 -3.50
CA VAL A 66 1.18 14.36 -2.48
C VAL A 66 -0.27 14.46 -2.96
N GLU A 67 -0.44 14.64 -4.26
CA GLU A 67 -1.71 14.69 -4.97
C GLU A 67 -2.50 13.38 -4.81
N ALA A 68 -1.83 12.24 -4.60
CA ALA A 68 -2.54 10.99 -4.32
C ALA A 68 -3.21 11.01 -2.95
N ILE A 69 -2.68 11.75 -1.98
CA ILE A 69 -3.32 11.94 -0.66
C ILE A 69 -4.44 12.97 -0.76
N GLU A 70 -4.24 14.06 -1.52
CA GLU A 70 -5.21 15.15 -1.69
C GLU A 70 -6.40 14.78 -2.59
N ASN A 71 -6.20 13.90 -3.55
CA ASN A 71 -7.25 13.49 -4.51
C ASN A 71 -7.74 12.05 -4.29
N PHE A 72 -7.36 11.44 -3.16
CA PHE A 72 -7.81 10.09 -2.83
C PHE A 72 -9.33 10.05 -2.66
N ASN A 73 -9.99 9.33 -3.54
CA ASN A 73 -11.41 8.97 -3.46
C ASN A 73 -11.51 7.44 -3.43
N ASP A 74 -12.39 6.90 -2.59
CA ASP A 74 -12.61 5.46 -2.48
C ASP A 74 -13.01 4.80 -3.81
N GLU A 75 -13.70 5.52 -4.70
CA GLU A 75 -13.99 5.05 -6.07
C GLU A 75 -12.83 5.28 -7.06
N GLY A 76 -11.92 6.22 -6.77
CA GLY A 76 -10.78 6.58 -7.61
C GLY A 76 -9.48 5.82 -7.28
N ALA A 77 -9.46 5.07 -6.19
CA ALA A 77 -8.31 4.28 -5.75
C ALA A 77 -7.85 3.28 -6.83
N LEU A 78 -8.79 2.73 -7.62
CA LEU A 78 -8.49 1.86 -8.76
C LEU A 78 -7.81 2.61 -9.92
N ASN A 79 -8.17 3.88 -10.19
CA ASN A 79 -7.64 4.66 -11.31
C ASN A 79 -6.23 5.22 -11.04
N PHE A 80 -5.92 5.64 -9.81
CA PHE A 80 -4.56 6.09 -9.46
C PHE A 80 -3.57 4.93 -9.39
N ILE A 81 -4.00 3.79 -8.85
CA ILE A 81 -3.24 2.54 -8.88
C ILE A 81 -3.05 2.14 -10.35
N ALA A 82 -4.11 1.98 -11.15
CA ALA A 82 -3.97 1.60 -12.55
C ALA A 82 -3.04 2.53 -13.35
N ASN A 83 -3.15 3.85 -13.23
CA ASN A 83 -2.28 4.77 -13.99
C ASN A 83 -0.82 4.84 -13.47
N THR A 84 -0.61 4.61 -12.17
CA THR A 84 0.75 4.54 -11.58
C THR A 84 1.41 3.18 -11.84
N PHE A 85 0.63 2.11 -12.01
CA PHE A 85 1.11 0.76 -12.32
C PHE A 85 1.19 0.44 -13.82
N HIS A 86 0.62 1.27 -14.71
CA HIS A 86 0.56 1.01 -16.16
C HIS A 86 1.39 1.97 -17.03
N SER A 87 1.98 3.03 -16.46
CA SER A 87 2.83 3.97 -17.21
C SER A 87 4.30 3.52 -17.25
N GLN A 88 4.57 2.41 -17.94
CA GLN A 88 5.93 2.09 -18.41
C GLN A 88 6.32 2.85 -19.69
N ASP A 89 5.40 3.63 -20.28
CA ASP A 89 5.60 4.36 -21.55
C ASP A 89 5.44 5.88 -21.43
N LEU A 90 5.99 6.52 -20.40
CA LEU A 90 6.19 7.97 -20.39
C LEU A 90 7.67 8.30 -20.50
N HIS A 91 8.17 8.18 -21.73
CA HIS A 91 9.52 8.56 -22.16
C HIS A 91 9.81 10.07 -22.05
N ASP A 92 8.86 10.93 -21.70
CA ASP A 92 9.14 12.37 -21.74
C ASP A 92 8.25 13.11 -20.73
N THR A 93 8.75 13.32 -19.51
CA THR A 93 8.66 14.55 -18.70
C THR A 93 9.10 14.23 -17.26
N SER A 94 10.39 14.51 -16.98
CA SER A 94 10.98 14.85 -15.68
C SER A 94 10.22 14.47 -14.38
N VAL A 95 10.49 13.29 -13.82
CA VAL A 95 11.03 13.02 -12.46
C VAL A 95 11.18 11.50 -12.36
N GLY A 96 12.41 11.00 -12.49
CA GLY A 96 12.69 9.57 -12.45
C GLY A 96 12.49 8.99 -11.04
N PHE A 97 11.38 8.28 -10.84
CA PHE A 97 11.23 7.33 -9.75
C PHE A 97 11.07 5.93 -10.33
N THR A 98 12.20 5.25 -10.55
CA THR A 98 12.23 3.86 -10.98
C THR A 98 11.92 2.96 -9.78
N PHE A 99 10.66 2.59 -9.60
CA PHE A 99 10.28 1.52 -8.69
C PHE A 99 10.48 0.18 -9.41
N ASN A 100 11.51 -0.59 -9.03
CA ASN A 100 11.69 -1.99 -9.43
C ASN A 100 10.70 -2.89 -8.66
N PHE A 101 9.40 -2.62 -8.78
CA PHE A 101 8.35 -3.48 -8.27
C PHE A 101 7.59 -4.07 -9.45
N ASN A 102 8.00 -5.26 -9.88
CA ASN A 102 7.30 -5.99 -10.92
C ASN A 102 6.25 -6.91 -10.25
N PRO A 103 4.95 -6.59 -10.36
CA PRO A 103 3.91 -7.40 -9.75
C PRO A 103 3.87 -8.82 -10.30
N ILE A 104 4.30 -9.04 -11.55
CA ILE A 104 4.40 -10.38 -12.14
C ILE A 104 5.46 -11.20 -11.45
N ASP A 105 6.64 -10.61 -11.17
CA ASP A 105 7.71 -11.31 -10.46
C ASP A 105 7.26 -11.68 -9.04
N LYS A 106 6.52 -10.79 -8.36
CA LYS A 106 5.98 -11.09 -7.03
C LYS A 106 4.90 -12.17 -7.06
N ILE A 107 4.08 -12.22 -8.11
CA ILE A 107 3.12 -13.29 -8.33
C ILE A 107 3.86 -14.62 -8.55
N VAL A 108 4.89 -14.64 -9.38
CA VAL A 108 5.71 -15.83 -9.63
C VAL A 108 6.35 -16.34 -8.33
N GLU A 109 6.88 -15.44 -7.50
CA GLU A 109 7.41 -15.77 -6.18
C GLU A 109 6.36 -16.39 -5.25
N LEU A 110 5.14 -15.83 -5.22
CA LEU A 110 4.05 -16.41 -4.42
C LEU A 110 3.64 -17.81 -4.92
N TYR A 111 3.67 -18.05 -6.23
CA TYR A 111 3.38 -19.37 -6.79
C TYR A 111 4.49 -20.37 -6.45
N SER A 112 5.77 -19.98 -6.50
CA SER A 112 6.87 -20.88 -6.13
C SER A 112 6.88 -21.20 -4.63
N GLU A 113 6.60 -20.23 -3.77
CA GLU A 113 6.43 -20.47 -2.33
C GLU A 113 5.27 -21.43 -2.04
N LYS A 114 4.14 -21.26 -2.74
CA LYS A 114 2.99 -22.14 -2.64
C LYS A 114 3.32 -23.58 -3.06
N GLU A 115 4.06 -23.75 -4.16
CA GLU A 115 4.48 -25.07 -4.63
C GLU A 115 5.38 -25.77 -3.60
N ALA A 116 6.38 -25.08 -3.06
CA ALA A 116 7.26 -25.62 -2.01
C ALA A 116 6.50 -26.03 -0.75
N LEU A 117 5.47 -25.25 -0.36
CA LEU A 117 4.62 -25.58 0.77
C LEU A 117 3.79 -26.85 0.52
N TYR A 118 3.28 -27.04 -0.70
CA TYR A 118 2.56 -28.27 -1.05
C TYR A 118 3.46 -29.49 -1.09
N GLU A 119 4.68 -29.39 -1.62
CA GLU A 119 5.64 -30.50 -1.59
C GLU A 119 5.93 -30.93 -0.15
N ARG A 120 6.19 -29.97 0.74
CA ARG A 120 6.41 -30.24 2.17
C ARG A 120 5.20 -30.90 2.83
N MET A 121 3.99 -30.40 2.55
CA MET A 121 2.76 -30.97 3.11
C MET A 121 2.54 -32.42 2.64
N ILE A 122 2.85 -32.72 1.37
CA ILE A 122 2.78 -34.08 0.84
C ILE A 122 3.81 -34.98 1.53
N GLN A 123 5.03 -34.50 1.73
CA GLN A 123 6.08 -35.25 2.42
C GLN A 123 5.69 -35.57 3.87
N GLU A 124 5.23 -34.56 4.62
CA GLU A 124 4.76 -34.76 6.00
C GLU A 124 3.59 -35.75 6.07
N LYS A 125 2.67 -35.72 5.09
CA LYS A 125 1.57 -36.70 5.00
C LYS A 125 2.08 -38.11 4.73
N ASN A 126 3.07 -38.27 3.85
CA ASN A 126 3.64 -39.58 3.53
C ASN A 126 4.38 -40.17 4.74
N GLU A 127 5.18 -39.38 5.44
CA GLU A 127 5.85 -39.80 6.69
C GLU A 127 4.86 -40.24 7.77
N LEU A 128 3.72 -39.55 7.88
CA LEU A 128 2.66 -39.93 8.80
C LEU A 128 2.02 -41.28 8.42
N ILE A 129 1.78 -41.50 7.12
CA ILE A 129 1.23 -42.76 6.60
C ILE A 129 2.22 -43.91 6.86
N GLU A 130 3.51 -43.73 6.61
CA GLU A 130 4.53 -44.74 6.89
C GLU A 130 4.56 -45.12 8.37
N LYS A 131 4.51 -44.14 9.28
CA LYS A 131 4.45 -44.39 10.74
C LYS A 131 3.19 -45.16 11.16
N LEU A 132 2.08 -44.97 10.46
CA LEU A 132 0.82 -45.68 10.71
C LEU A 132 0.84 -47.11 10.16
N LEU A 133 1.52 -47.33 9.03
CA LEU A 133 1.69 -48.65 8.40
C LEU A 133 2.80 -49.49 9.06
N SER A 134 3.76 -48.86 9.75
CA SER A 134 4.81 -49.54 10.51
C SER A 134 4.39 -49.97 11.93
N LYS A 135 3.09 -50.02 12.21
CA LYS A 135 2.47 -50.54 13.44
C LYS A 135 1.70 -51.81 13.14
#